data_AF-A0A0K1EMN9-F1
#
_entry.id   AF-A0A0K1EMN9-F1
#
_cell.length_a   1.000
_cell.length_b   1.000
_cell.length_c   1.000
_cell.angle_alpha   90.00
_cell.angle_beta   90.00
_cell.angle_gamma   90.00
#
_symmetry.space_group_name_H-M   'P 1'
#
loop_
_entity.id
_entity.type
_entity.pdbx_description
1 polymer ?
#
loop_
_entity_poly.entity_id
_entity_poly.type
_entity_poly.pdbx_seq_one_letter_code
_entity_poly.pdbx_strand_id
1 'polypeptide(L)'
;MPSDVQETSYLDAIFAALRGAGQKLDNARGWLTSAEATSASAWRLQALAAARGAQGEARAYVKELEGRLAQLGPGAELPPPLDVLPERLEAIRKDLDATEQRILSIASAAATQPLGQA
;
A
#
# COMPACT_ATOMS: atom_id res chain seq x y z
N MET A 1 -17.47 30.86 15.74
CA MET A 1 -17.60 29.40 15.55
C MET A 1 -16.82 29.01 14.29
N PRO A 2 -15.55 28.57 14.41
CA PRO A 2 -14.76 28.08 13.27
C PRO A 2 -14.47 26.55 13.29
N SER A 3 -14.97 25.81 14.28
CA SER A 3 -14.59 24.41 14.52
C SER A 3 -15.04 23.45 13.42
N ASP A 4 -16.27 23.61 12.90
CA ASP A 4 -16.86 22.69 11.91
C ASP A 4 -16.13 22.64 10.56
N VAL A 5 -15.53 23.75 10.13
CA VAL A 5 -14.82 23.84 8.84
C VAL A 5 -13.46 23.14 8.92
N GLN A 6 -12.79 23.21 10.08
CA GLN A 6 -11.53 22.50 10.30
C GLN A 6 -11.73 20.99 10.47
N GLU A 7 -12.81 20.57 11.14
CA GLU A 7 -13.16 19.15 11.26
C GLU A 7 -13.48 18.52 9.89
N THR A 8 -14.30 19.18 9.08
CA THR A 8 -14.65 18.68 7.73
C THR A 8 -13.40 18.52 6.85
N SER A 9 -12.51 19.51 6.86
CA SER A 9 -11.23 19.45 6.11
C SER A 9 -10.30 18.33 6.58
N TYR A 10 -10.29 18.03 7.88
CA TYR A 10 -9.48 16.95 8.45
C TYR A 10 -10.00 15.57 8.06
N LEU A 11 -11.33 15.37 8.08
CA LEU A 11 -11.95 14.10 7.66
C LEU A 11 -11.76 13.83 6.16
N ASP A 12 -11.90 14.85 5.33
CA ASP A 12 -11.62 14.73 3.89
C ASP A 12 -10.15 14.35 3.63
N ALA A 13 -9.22 14.89 4.41
CA ALA A 13 -7.80 14.53 4.32
C ALA A 13 -7.55 13.06 4.70
N ILE A 14 -8.27 12.51 5.69
CA ILE A 14 -8.20 11.10 6.08
C ILE A 14 -8.72 10.19 4.95
N PHE A 15 -9.89 10.50 4.38
CA PHE A 15 -10.44 9.70 3.27
C PHE A 15 -9.61 9.81 1.99
N ALA A 16 -9.08 10.99 1.69
CA ALA A 16 -8.16 11.19 0.56
C ALA A 16 -6.88 10.38 0.75
N ALA A 17 -6.31 10.36 1.96
CA ALA A 17 -5.13 9.57 2.29
C ALA A 17 -5.41 8.06 2.14
N LEU A 18 -6.55 7.57 2.63
CA LEU A 18 -6.94 6.16 2.47
C LEU A 18 -7.07 5.76 0.99
N ARG A 19 -7.72 6.61 0.18
CA ARG A 19 -7.85 6.39 -1.27
C ARG A 19 -6.48 6.39 -1.96
N GLY A 20 -5.60 7.32 -1.57
CA GLY A 20 -4.23 7.39 -2.08
C GLY A 20 -3.43 6.14 -1.77
N ALA A 21 -3.54 5.59 -0.56
CA ALA A 21 -2.90 4.34 -0.17
C ALA A 21 -3.41 3.16 -1.03
N GLY A 22 -4.73 3.05 -1.21
CA GLY A 22 -5.33 2.03 -2.09
C GLY A 22 -4.81 2.12 -3.53
N GLN A 23 -4.76 3.32 -4.11
CA GLN A 23 -4.28 3.51 -5.48
C GLN A 23 -2.80 3.16 -5.65
N LYS A 24 -1.95 3.42 -4.65
CA LYS A 24 -0.54 3.03 -4.67
C LYS A 24 -0.37 1.51 -4.56
N LEU A 25 -1.19 0.85 -3.74
CA LEU A 25 -1.22 -0.61 -3.64
C LEU A 25 -1.66 -1.25 -4.95
N ASP A 26 -2.68 -0.71 -5.62
CA ASP A 26 -3.12 -1.19 -6.93
C ASP A 26 -2.04 -1.00 -8.00
N ASN A 27 -1.31 0.11 -7.97
CA ASN A 27 -0.15 0.31 -8.83
C ASN A 27 0.95 -0.73 -8.56
N ALA A 28 1.25 -1.02 -7.29
CA ALA A 28 2.23 -2.05 -6.93
C ALA A 28 1.83 -3.43 -7.46
N ARG A 29 0.54 -3.78 -7.36
CA ARG A 29 -0.03 -5.01 -7.92
C ARG A 29 0.09 -5.06 -9.44
N GLY A 30 -0.22 -3.95 -10.14
CA GLY A 30 -0.09 -3.87 -11.60
C GLY A 30 1.35 -4.10 -12.07
N TRP A 31 2.33 -3.53 -11.37
CA TRP A 31 3.75 -3.78 -11.65
C TRP A 31 4.15 -5.22 -11.35
N LEU A 32 3.65 -5.81 -10.27
CA LEU A 32 3.89 -7.21 -9.94
C LEU A 32 3.36 -8.15 -11.01
N THR A 33 2.11 -7.96 -11.46
CA THR A 33 1.52 -8.74 -12.56
C THR A 33 2.33 -8.60 -13.85
N SER A 34 2.82 -7.39 -14.13
CA SER A 34 3.70 -7.16 -15.29
C SER A 34 5.04 -7.92 -15.18
N ALA A 35 5.61 -7.98 -13.97
CA ALA A 35 6.82 -8.76 -13.70
C ALA A 35 6.59 -10.28 -13.83
N GLU A 36 5.42 -10.76 -13.41
CA GLU A 36 5.02 -12.17 -13.54
C GLU A 36 4.79 -12.57 -15.01
N ALA A 37 4.20 -11.66 -15.81
CA ALA A 37 3.86 -11.94 -17.21
C ALA A 37 5.05 -11.89 -18.18
N THR A 38 6.11 -11.14 -17.86
CA THR A 38 7.25 -10.99 -18.75
C THR A 38 8.28 -12.11 -18.59
N SER A 39 8.80 -12.63 -19.71
CA SER A 39 9.95 -13.55 -19.73
C SER A 39 11.30 -12.82 -19.79
N ALA A 40 11.30 -11.52 -20.11
CA ALA A 40 12.52 -10.72 -20.24
C ALA A 40 13.07 -10.33 -18.86
N SER A 41 14.26 -10.81 -18.53
CA SER A 41 14.89 -10.63 -17.21
C SER A 41 15.08 -9.17 -16.83
N ALA A 42 15.54 -8.32 -17.75
CA ALA A 42 15.74 -6.89 -17.50
C ALA A 42 14.43 -6.16 -17.17
N TRP A 43 13.36 -6.43 -17.95
CA TRP A 43 12.04 -5.84 -17.72
C TRP A 43 11.41 -6.36 -16.41
N ARG A 44 11.59 -7.65 -16.12
CA ARG A 44 11.15 -8.25 -14.85
C ARG A 44 11.77 -7.56 -13.65
N LEU A 45 13.09 -7.31 -13.68
CA LEU A 45 13.80 -6.62 -12.59
C LEU A 45 13.34 -5.17 -12.44
N GLN A 46 13.12 -4.44 -13.55
CA GLN A 46 12.58 -3.08 -13.51
C GLN A 46 11.17 -3.03 -12.93
N ALA A 47 10.28 -3.94 -13.36
CA ALA A 47 8.92 -4.05 -12.83
C ALA A 47 8.90 -4.43 -11.34
N LEU A 48 9.80 -5.32 -10.89
CA LEU A 48 9.96 -5.64 -9.46
C LEU A 48 10.46 -4.44 -8.65
N ALA A 49 11.39 -3.65 -9.19
CA ALA A 49 11.86 -2.43 -8.53
C ALA A 49 10.74 -1.39 -8.40
N ALA A 50 9.94 -1.21 -9.46
CA ALA A 50 8.76 -0.34 -9.44
C ALA A 50 7.70 -0.82 -8.44
N ALA A 51 7.42 -2.13 -8.40
CA ALA A 51 6.51 -2.74 -7.44
C ALA A 51 6.96 -2.51 -5.99
N ARG A 52 8.27 -2.67 -5.72
CA ARG A 52 8.88 -2.36 -4.40
C ARG A 52 8.72 -0.88 -4.03
N GLY A 53 9.01 0.02 -4.96
CA GLY A 53 8.85 1.46 -4.73
C GLY A 53 7.42 1.83 -4.36
N ALA A 54 6.46 1.40 -5.18
CA ALA A 54 5.04 1.66 -4.95
C ALA A 54 4.52 1.02 -3.64
N GLN A 55 4.98 -0.19 -3.30
CA GLN A 55 4.65 -0.85 -2.04
C GLN A 55 5.21 -0.08 -0.83
N GLY A 56 6.46 0.40 -0.92
CA GLY A 56 7.09 1.21 0.13
C GLY A 56 6.36 2.54 0.35
N GLU A 57 5.98 3.22 -0.73
CA GLU A 57 5.16 4.44 -0.64
C GLU A 57 3.79 4.15 0.01
N ALA A 58 3.12 3.08 -0.39
CA ALA A 58 1.84 2.69 0.21
C ALA A 58 1.97 2.39 1.71
N ARG A 59 3.04 1.69 2.14
CA ARG A 59 3.36 1.48 3.57
C ARG A 59 3.56 2.81 4.31
N ALA A 60 4.30 3.76 3.72
CA ALA A 60 4.52 5.07 4.33
C ALA A 60 3.20 5.84 4.53
N TYR A 61 2.32 5.82 3.53
CA TYR A 61 1.00 6.43 3.61
C TYR A 61 0.11 5.79 4.69
N VAL A 62 0.10 4.46 4.78
CA VAL A 62 -0.65 3.75 5.84
C VAL A 62 -0.14 4.15 7.22
N LYS A 63 1.18 4.20 7.42
CA LYS A 63 1.77 4.60 8.70
C LYS A 63 1.42 6.04 9.08
N GLU A 64 1.41 6.95 8.11
CA GLU A 64 0.98 8.34 8.33
C GLU A 64 -0.50 8.39 8.75
N LEU A 65 -1.36 7.63 8.06
CA LEU A 65 -2.78 7.54 8.37
C LEU A 65 -3.03 6.96 9.76
N GLU A 66 -2.33 5.88 10.13
CA GLU A 66 -2.35 5.32 11.50
C GLU A 66 -1.92 6.37 12.54
N GLY A 67 -0.88 7.15 12.25
CA GLY A 67 -0.43 8.23 13.12
C GLY A 67 -1.47 9.33 13.32
N ARG A 68 -2.22 9.68 12.27
CA ARG A 68 -3.33 10.65 12.33
C ARG A 68 -4.54 10.10 13.09
N LEU A 69 -4.84 8.81 12.94
CA LEU A 69 -5.92 8.16 13.69
C LEU A 69 -5.57 7.97 15.17
N ALA A 70 -4.33 7.68 15.51
CA ALA A 70 -3.88 7.58 16.90
C ALA A 70 -4.06 8.91 17.67
N GLN A 71 -4.00 10.06 16.99
CA GLN A 71 -4.28 11.36 17.58
C GLN A 71 -5.74 11.56 17.97
N LEU A 72 -6.67 10.76 17.43
CA LEU A 72 -8.09 10.78 17.82
C LEU A 72 -8.34 10.04 19.15
N GLY A 73 -7.34 9.33 19.66
CA GLY A 73 -7.37 8.67 20.97
C GLY A 73 -7.48 7.14 20.89
N PRO A 74 -6.85 6.41 21.83
CA PRO A 74 -6.95 4.95 21.88
C PRO A 74 -8.37 4.54 22.29
N GLY A 75 -9.02 3.72 21.46
CA GLY A 75 -10.35 3.18 21.77
C GLY A 75 -11.50 4.16 21.56
N ALA A 76 -11.28 5.28 20.86
CA ALA A 76 -12.38 6.06 20.31
C ALA A 76 -13.12 5.20 19.29
N GLU A 77 -14.35 4.79 19.63
CA GLU A 77 -15.29 4.23 18.67
C GLU A 77 -15.53 5.35 17.65
N LEU A 78 -14.84 5.24 16.50
CA LEU A 78 -14.85 6.27 15.47
C LEU A 78 -16.31 6.46 15.02
N PRO A 79 -16.84 7.70 14.98
CA PRO A 79 -18.21 7.91 14.56
C PRO A 79 -18.37 7.50 13.09
N PRO A 80 -19.53 6.99 12.66
CA PRO A 80 -19.79 6.77 11.24
C PRO A 80 -19.55 8.06 10.43
N PRO A 81 -18.89 7.99 9.26
CA PRO A 81 -18.43 6.81 8.53
C PRO A 81 -16.95 6.42 8.79
N LEU A 82 -16.35 6.86 9.89
CA LEU A 82 -14.95 6.59 10.23
C LEU A 82 -14.78 5.24 10.94
N ASP A 83 -15.87 4.65 11.44
CA ASP A 83 -15.98 3.32 12.01
C ASP A 83 -15.46 2.21 11.09
N VAL A 84 -15.53 2.39 9.77
CA VAL A 84 -15.00 1.41 8.79
C VAL A 84 -13.50 1.54 8.54
N LEU A 85 -12.85 2.61 9.03
CA LEU A 85 -11.42 2.85 8.76
C LEU A 85 -10.50 1.79 9.34
N PRO A 86 -10.69 1.29 10.58
CA PRO A 86 -9.83 0.25 11.13
C PRO A 86 -9.86 -1.03 10.30
N GLU A 87 -11.04 -1.47 9.86
CA GLU A 87 -11.19 -2.67 9.02
C GLU A 87 -10.53 -2.46 7.64
N ARG A 88 -10.75 -1.29 7.02
CA ARG A 88 -10.13 -0.97 5.73
C ARG A 88 -8.61 -0.88 5.82
N LEU A 89 -8.08 -0.28 6.89
CA LEU A 89 -6.65 -0.22 7.14
C LEU A 89 -6.05 -1.61 7.34
N GLU A 90 -6.74 -2.47 8.10
CA GLU A 90 -6.30 -3.85 8.30
C GLU A 90 -6.29 -4.65 6.98
N ALA A 91 -7.29 -4.45 6.13
CA ALA A 91 -7.30 -5.05 4.79
C ALA A 91 -6.11 -4.56 3.94
N ILE A 92 -5.85 -3.25 3.92
CA ILE A 92 -4.70 -2.68 3.20
C ILE A 92 -3.38 -3.23 3.75
N ARG A 93 -3.24 -3.38 5.08
CA ARG A 93 -2.04 -3.97 5.71
C ARG A 93 -1.81 -5.40 5.26
N LYS A 94 -2.83 -6.25 5.33
CA LYS A 94 -2.76 -7.64 4.84
C LYS A 94 -2.36 -7.70 3.38
N ASP A 95 -2.91 -6.80 2.57
CA ASP A 95 -2.59 -6.73 1.15
C ASP A 95 -1.15 -6.26 0.88
N LEU A 96 -0.64 -5.31 1.68
CA LEU A 96 0.75 -4.87 1.61
C LEU A 96 1.72 -5.98 2.00
N ASP A 97 1.40 -6.75 3.04
CA ASP A 97 2.19 -7.90 3.49
C ASP A 97 2.19 -9.01 2.43
N ALA A 98 1.03 -9.33 1.85
CA ALA A 98 0.92 -10.31 0.78
C ALA A 98 1.69 -9.88 -0.49
N THR A 99 1.63 -8.59 -0.83
CA THR A 99 2.38 -8.03 -1.96
C THR A 99 3.89 -8.11 -1.72
N GLU A 100 4.34 -7.79 -0.51
CA GLU A 100 5.76 -7.93 -0.13
C GLU A 100 6.24 -9.38 -0.21
N GLN A 101 5.46 -10.33 0.31
CA GLN A 101 5.79 -11.75 0.20
C GLN A 101 5.91 -12.21 -1.26
N ARG A 102 5.02 -11.78 -2.16
CA ARG A 102 5.13 -12.08 -3.60
C ARG A 102 6.38 -11.46 -4.22
N ILE A 103 6.67 -10.20 -3.93
CA ILE A 103 7.90 -9.53 -4.39
C ILE A 103 9.15 -10.33 -3.96
N LEU A 104 9.21 -10.75 -2.69
CA LEU A 104 10.33 -11.52 -2.14
C LEU A 104 10.44 -12.92 -2.79
N SER A 105 9.30 -13.58 -3.04
CA SER A 105 9.25 -14.87 -3.72
C SER A 105 9.79 -14.78 -5.15
N ILE A 106 9.31 -13.82 -5.94
CA ILE A 106 9.75 -13.64 -7.33
C ILE A 106 11.22 -13.22 -7.39
N ALA A 107 11.67 -12.34 -6.48
CA ALA A 107 13.08 -11.94 -6.40
C ALA A 107 13.99 -13.13 -6.06
N SER A 108 13.57 -14.00 -5.12
CA SER A 108 14.30 -15.21 -4.76
C SER A 108 14.38 -16.22 -5.92
N ALA A 109 13.27 -16.40 -6.65
CA ALA A 109 13.21 -17.25 -7.84
C ALA A 109 14.15 -16.74 -8.96
N ALA A 110 14.18 -15.43 -9.18
CA ALA A 110 15.10 -14.81 -10.15
C ALA A 110 16.57 -14.99 -9.75
N ALA A 111 16.90 -14.97 -8.46
CA ALA A 111 18.26 -15.17 -7.97
C ALA A 111 18.73 -16.64 -8.04
N THR A 112 17.82 -17.60 -8.12
CA THR A 112 18.12 -19.04 -8.19
C THR A 112 18.10 -19.60 -9.62
N GLN A 113 17.70 -18.83 -10.63
CA GLN A 113 17.81 -19.24 -12.03
C GLN A 113 19.28 -19.12 -12.50
N PRO A 114 19.91 -20.23 -12.94
CA PRO A 114 21.27 -20.18 -13.47
C PRO A 114 21.30 -19.36 -14.77
N LEU A 115 22.33 -18.52 -14.92
CA LEU A 115 22.61 -17.62 -16.04
C LEU A 115 22.83 -18.32 -17.42
N GLY A 116 22.34 -19.55 -17.61
CA GLY A 116 22.76 -20.44 -18.70
C GLY A 116 21.65 -20.98 -19.61
N GLN A 117 20.45 -20.38 -19.64
CA GLN A 117 19.46 -20.69 -20.68
C GLN A 117 18.82 -19.42 -21.23
N ALA A 118 19.41 -18.91 -22.30
CA ALA A 118 18.83 -17.99 -23.26
C ALA A 118 19.04 -18.59 -24.66
#